data_AF-A0A3S0Q581-F1
#
_entry.id   AF-A0A3S0Q581-F1
#
_cell.length_a   1.000
_cell.length_b   1.000
_cell.length_c   1.000
_cell.angle_alpha   90.00
_cell.angle_beta   90.00
_cell.angle_gamma   90.00
#
_symmetry.space_group_name_H-M   'P 1'
#
loop_
_entity.id
_entity.type
_entity.pdbx_description
1 polymer ?
#
loop_
_entity_poly.entity_id
_entity_poly.type
_entity_poly.pdbx_seq_one_letter_code
_entity_poly.pdbx_strand_id
1 'polypeptide(L)' 'MWTWGDNYYGQLGDGTTANRNIPMQIGAAADWADIEPGNIIHLHKGRW' A
#
# COMPACT_ATOMS: atom_id res chain seq x y z
N MET A 1 -3.64 -2.50 5.07
CA MET A 1 -3.16 -1.13 4.80
C MET A 1 -4.36 -0.19 4.79
N TRP A 2 -4.23 1.09 5.14
CA TRP A 2 -5.31 2.07 4.99
C TRP A 2 -4.94 3.07 3.90
N THR A 3 -5.87 3.38 3.00
CA THR A 3 -5.68 4.37 1.93
C THR A 3 -6.84 5.35 1.88
N TRP A 4 -6.51 6.59 1.53
CA TRP A 4 -7.43 7.70 1.33
C TRP A 4 -6.79 8.72 0.38
N GLY A 5 -7.61 9.60 -0.18
CA GLY A 5 -7.20 10.67 -1.08
C GLY A 5 -7.68 10.47 -2.52
N ASP A 6 -7.02 11.16 -3.43
CA ASP A 6 -7.32 11.12 -4.86
C ASP A 6 -6.95 9.77 -5.48
N ASN A 7 -7.84 9.26 -6.33
CA ASN A 7 -7.73 7.93 -6.92
C ASN A 7 -7.96 7.93 -8.45
N TYR A 8 -7.84 9.08 -9.12
CA TYR A 8 -8.11 9.19 -10.56
C TYR A 8 -7.37 8.19 -11.45
N TYR A 9 -6.21 7.69 -11.01
CA TYR A 9 -5.38 6.71 -11.72
C TYR A 9 -5.32 5.35 -11.00
N GLY A 10 -6.17 5.09 -10.00
CA GLY A 10 -6.14 3.85 -9.22
C GLY A 10 -5.00 3.79 -8.19
N GLN A 11 -4.49 4.94 -7.75
CA GLN A 11 -3.37 5.06 -6.82
C GLN A 11 -3.65 4.44 -5.45
N LEU A 12 -4.93 4.33 -5.07
CA LEU A 12 -5.32 3.73 -3.81
C LEU A 12 -5.31 2.20 -3.86
N GLY A 13 -5.10 1.57 -5.02
CA GLY A 13 -4.94 0.11 -5.11
C GLY A 13 -6.16 -0.69 -4.66
N ASP A 14 -7.35 -0.08 -4.67
CA ASP A 14 -8.61 -0.67 -4.23
C ASP A 14 -9.44 -1.26 -5.39
N GLY A 15 -8.84 -1.33 -6.59
CA GLY A 15 -9.51 -1.76 -7.82
C GLY A 15 -10.49 -0.74 -8.40
N THR A 16 -10.56 0.47 -7.81
CA THR A 16 -11.42 1.55 -8.29
C THR A 16 -10.58 2.76 -8.69
N THR A 17 -11.21 3.72 -9.37
CA THR A 17 -10.65 5.06 -9.63
C THR A 17 -11.39 6.16 -8.86
N ALA A 18 -12.22 5.78 -7.88
CA ALA A 18 -13.02 6.71 -7.11
C ALA A 18 -12.21 7.28 -5.94
N ASN A 19 -12.20 8.61 -5.82
CA ASN A 19 -11.57 9.31 -4.69
C ASN A 19 -12.18 8.85 -3.37
N ARG A 20 -11.35 8.71 -2.34
CA ARG A 20 -11.77 8.26 -1.01
C ARG A 20 -11.45 9.33 0.02
N ASN A 21 -12.49 10.05 0.46
CA ASN A 21 -12.35 11.08 1.50
C ASN A 21 -12.33 10.50 2.92
N ILE A 22 -12.58 9.20 3.06
CA ILE A 22 -12.50 8.47 4.31
C ILE A 22 -11.46 7.36 4.17
N PRO A 23 -10.65 7.09 5.22
CA PRO A 23 -9.74 5.95 5.23
C PRO A 23 -10.49 4.66 4.93
N MET A 24 -10.08 3.97 3.87
CA MET A 24 -10.53 2.62 3.53
C MET A 24 -9.40 1.64 3.80
N GLN A 25 -9.72 0.49 4.39
CA GLN A 25 -8.77 -0.59 4.52
C GLN A 25 -8.65 -1.36 3.20
N ILE A 26 -7.43 -1.42 2.65
CA ILE A 26 -7.06 -2.26 1.51
C ILE A 26 -6.04 -3.31 1.97
N GLY A 27 -6.16 -4.53 1.47
CA GLY A 27 -5.29 -5.64 1.84
C GLY A 27 -5.60 -6.18 3.24
N ALA A 28 -6.00 -7.46 3.28
CA ALA A 28 -6.00 -8.22 4.53
C ALA A 28 -4.55 -8.37 4.99
N ALA A 29 -4.36 -8.45 6.30
CA ALA A 29 -3.05 -8.54 6.93
C ALA A 29 -2.21 -9.78 6.55
N ALA A 30 -2.70 -10.64 5.65
CA ALA A 30 -2.03 -11.86 5.23
C ALA A 30 -0.86 -11.63 4.27
N ASP A 31 -0.82 -10.50 3.53
CA ASP A 31 0.24 -10.26 2.53
C ASP A 31 1.51 -9.61 3.10
N TRP A 32 1.48 -9.11 4.35
CA TRP A 32 2.68 -8.59 5.03
C TRP A 32 3.33 -9.60 5.97
N ALA A 33 2.79 -10.82 6.04
CA ALA A 33 3.24 -11.86 6.96
C ALA A 33 4.58 -12.51 6.56
N ASP A 34 5.20 -12.11 5.45
CA ASP A 34 6.57 -12.52 5.10
C ASP A 34 7.53 -11.31 5.17
N ILE A 35 7.62 -10.70 6.35
CA ILE A 35 8.90 -10.16 6.80
C ILE A 35 9.68 -11.35 7.36
N GLU A 36 10.14 -12.23 6.46
CA GLU A 36 11.18 -13.19 6.84
C GLU A 36 12.47 -12.40 7.10
N PRO A 37 13.19 -12.63 8.22
CA PRO A 37 14.44 -11.93 8.55
C PRO A 37 15.62 -12.26 7.62
N GLY A 38 15.39 -12.76 6.41
CA GLY A 38 16.42 -13.29 5.51
C GLY A 38 16.42 -12.78 4.08
N ASN A 39 15.31 -12.27 3.54
CA ASN A 39 15.26 -11.83 2.14
C ASN A 39 15.20 -10.31 2.03
N ILE A 40 16.38 -9.70 2.15
CA ILE A 40 16.62 -8.31 1.81
C ILE A 40 16.39 -8.16 0.30
N ILE A 41 15.15 -7.86 -0.10
CA ILE A 41 14.91 -7.20 -1.37
C ILE A 41 15.55 -5.82 -1.19
N HIS A 42 16.67 -5.58 -1.88
CA HIS A 42 17.40 -4.32 -1.87
C HIS A 42 16.47 -3.18 -2.29
N LEU A 43 15.75 -2.58 -1.34
CA LEU A 43 15.07 -1.31 -1.53
C LEU A 43 16.11 -0.23 -1.24
N HIS A 44 16.61 0.41 -2.30
CA HIS A 44 17.44 1.60 -2.21
C HIS A 44 16.65 2.71 -1.50
N LYS A 45 16.73 2.78 -0.17
CA LYS A 45 16.25 3.95 0.57
C LYS A 45 17.24 5.09 0.31
N GLY A 46 16.82 6.02 -0.55
CA GLY A 46 17.44 7.34 -0.62
C GLY A 46 17.50 7.94 0.78
N ARG A 47 18.72 8.25 1.21
CA ARG A 47 19.02 8.87 2.50
C ARG A 47 18.58 10.35 2.44
N TRP A 48 17.85 10.78 3.46
CA TRP A 48 17.91 12.15 3.95
C TRP A 48 18.80 12.14 5.19
#